data_AF-A0A183SEG7-F1
#
_entry.id   AF-A0A183SEG7-F1
#
_cell.length_a   1.000
_cell.length_b   1.000
_cell.length_c   1.000
_cell.angle_alpha   90.00
_cell.angle_beta   90.00
_cell.angle_gamma   90.00
#
_symmetry.space_group_name_H-M   'P 1'
#
loop_
_entity.id
_entity.type
_entity.pdbx_description
1 polymer ?
#
loop_
_entity_poly.entity_id
_entity_poly.type
_entity_poly.pdbx_seq_one_letter_code
_entity_poly.pdbx_strand_id
1 'polypeptide(L)'
;MPSIWKLQTLLESAWQSGFDPIGHCQIADVLSSMNTQAQATSSSSSELSRSSLCDSTVWLGATDVAALLGYLGVKCCIVDCPESHQTGGYHRNLLKHLLQYFKLTEITPGSSNTPAVQTLPVYLQYEGHSLVVVGVEVDSSDEPIALMLLDPSASPAAMRCLTQVLVDERIRPDQSISILSESASSTTWSQVMGAMRMDASKFKNRSYQLIQVDGLQETEEDIQDAMIPENIRIIL
;
A
#
# COMPACT_ATOMS: atom_id res chain seq x y z
N MET A 1 10.37 7.92 -11.27
CA MET A 1 10.21 6.80 -10.32
C MET A 1 11.53 6.05 -10.23
N PRO A 2 12.09 5.82 -9.02
CA PRO A 2 13.32 5.05 -8.83
C PRO A 2 13.12 3.57 -9.23
N SER A 3 14.21 2.89 -9.60
CA SER A 3 14.22 1.44 -9.82
C SER A 3 14.17 0.68 -8.48
N ILE A 4 13.85 -0.62 -8.51
CA ILE A 4 13.89 -1.49 -7.31
C ILE A 4 15.27 -1.43 -6.66
N TRP A 5 16.34 -1.56 -7.45
CA TRP A 5 17.71 -1.42 -6.96
C TRP A 5 17.93 -0.09 -6.23
N LYS A 6 17.46 1.02 -6.82
CA LYS A 6 17.62 2.34 -6.21
C LYS A 6 16.80 2.47 -4.92
N LEU A 7 15.62 1.86 -4.84
CA LEU A 7 14.81 1.79 -3.62
C LEU A 7 15.55 1.00 -2.52
N GLN A 8 16.14 -0.15 -2.86
CA GLN A 8 16.95 -0.94 -1.93
C GLN A 8 18.15 -0.14 -1.40
N THR A 9 18.88 0.55 -2.27
CA THR A 9 20.00 1.42 -1.85
C THR A 9 19.55 2.56 -0.94
N LEU A 10 18.39 3.17 -1.23
CA LEU A 10 17.85 4.25 -0.39
C LEU A 10 17.42 3.71 0.99
N LEU A 11 16.83 2.53 1.05
CA LEU A 11 16.46 1.89 2.31
C LEU A 11 17.70 1.52 3.15
N GLU A 12 18.75 0.98 2.53
CA GLU A 12 20.02 0.76 3.24
C GLU A 12 20.61 2.07 3.79
N SER A 13 20.46 3.18 3.06
CA SER A 13 20.89 4.50 3.51
C SER A 13 20.04 5.01 4.68
N ALA A 14 18.73 4.72 4.66
CA ALA A 14 17.82 5.02 5.76
C ALA A 14 18.22 4.26 7.04
N TRP A 15 18.46 2.95 6.94
CA TRP A 15 18.92 2.14 8.07
C TRP A 15 20.27 2.60 8.63
N GLN A 16 21.22 2.96 7.76
CA GLN A 16 22.51 3.53 8.19
C GLN A 16 22.36 4.88 8.88
N SER A 17 21.33 5.64 8.54
CA SER A 17 20.98 6.91 9.17
C SER A 17 20.18 6.73 10.47
N GLY A 18 19.87 5.50 10.86
CA GLY A 18 19.23 5.14 12.13
C GLY A 18 17.71 4.94 12.07
N PHE A 19 17.11 4.93 10.88
CA PHE A 19 15.69 4.58 10.72
C PHE A 19 15.49 3.07 10.88
N ASP A 20 14.43 2.66 11.57
CA ASP A 20 14.03 1.27 11.83
C ASP A 20 15.21 0.31 12.10
N PRO A 21 15.97 0.51 13.19
CA PRO A 21 17.11 -0.34 13.52
C PRO A 21 16.68 -1.80 13.80
N ILE A 22 15.41 -2.02 14.18
CA ILE A 22 14.87 -3.35 14.47
C ILE A 22 14.60 -4.09 13.16
N GLY A 23 13.89 -3.47 12.21
CA GLY A 23 13.63 -4.04 10.88
C GLY A 23 14.93 -4.31 10.13
N HIS A 24 15.89 -3.38 10.18
CA HIS A 24 17.23 -3.59 9.61
C HIS A 24 17.90 -4.86 10.15
N CYS A 25 17.90 -5.07 11.48
CA CYS A 25 18.46 -6.27 12.09
C CYS A 25 17.76 -7.55 11.60
N GLN A 26 16.42 -7.54 11.56
CA GLN A 26 15.63 -8.69 11.10
C GLN A 26 15.95 -9.09 9.66
N ILE A 27 16.07 -8.10 8.76
CA ILE A 27 16.41 -8.35 7.36
C ILE A 27 17.86 -8.83 7.21
N ALA A 28 18.79 -8.27 7.99
CA ALA A 28 20.19 -8.71 7.98
C ALA A 28 20.32 -10.19 8.39
N ASP A 29 19.56 -10.63 9.40
CA ASP A 29 19.51 -12.03 9.82
C ASP A 29 18.98 -12.93 8.69
N VAL A 30 17.87 -12.53 8.04
CA VAL A 30 17.31 -13.27 6.89
C VAL A 30 18.34 -13.40 5.76
N LEU A 31 18.98 -12.29 5.37
CA LEU A 31 19.98 -12.29 4.30
C LEU A 31 21.21 -13.16 4.66
N SER A 32 21.65 -13.14 5.92
CA SER A 32 22.75 -14.00 6.39
C SER A 32 22.41 -15.49 6.30
N SER A 33 21.15 -15.86 6.58
CA SER A 33 20.68 -17.24 6.50
C SER A 33 20.65 -17.75 5.05
N MET A 34 20.29 -16.90 4.09
CA MET A 34 20.29 -17.21 2.66
C MET A 34 21.71 -17.44 2.13
N ASN A 35 22.67 -16.61 2.54
CA ASN A 35 24.07 -16.75 2.14
C ASN A 35 24.73 -18.01 2.73
N THR A 36 24.38 -18.37 3.97
CA THR A 36 24.90 -19.59 4.63
C THR A 36 24.45 -20.86 3.89
N GLN A 37 23.22 -20.88 3.36
CA GLN A 37 22.73 -21.99 2.52
C GLN A 37 23.47 -22.08 1.18
N ALA A 38 23.86 -20.95 0.59
CA ALA A 38 24.61 -20.92 -0.67
C ALA A 38 26.09 -21.36 -0.49
N GLN A 39 26.73 -20.97 0.62
CA GLN A 39 28.16 -21.26 0.87
C GLN A 39 28.46 -22.71 1.27
N ALA A 40 27.47 -23.53 1.64
CA ALA A 40 27.64 -24.96 1.87
C ALA A 40 28.08 -25.75 0.61
N THR A 41 28.14 -25.09 -0.56
CA THR A 41 28.52 -25.69 -1.85
C THR A 41 29.81 -25.15 -2.47
N SER A 42 30.50 -24.18 -1.84
CA SER A 42 31.74 -23.62 -2.39
C SER A 42 32.75 -23.22 -1.31
N SER A 43 33.84 -24.00 -1.21
CA SER A 43 34.98 -23.73 -0.34
C SER A 43 35.95 -22.76 -1.01
N SER A 44 35.69 -21.45 -0.89
CA SER A 44 36.72 -20.42 -1.15
C SER A 44 36.50 -19.22 -0.26
N SER A 45 37.53 -18.93 0.53
CA SER A 45 37.62 -17.82 1.47
C SER A 45 37.78 -16.49 0.73
N SER A 46 36.79 -15.59 0.81
CA SER A 46 37.00 -14.18 0.46
C SER A 46 35.91 -13.30 1.05
N GLU A 47 36.35 -12.44 1.97
CA GLU A 47 35.75 -11.18 2.46
C GLU A 47 34.35 -11.26 3.09
N LEU A 48 34.16 -10.47 4.17
CA LEU A 48 32.85 -10.25 4.76
C LEU A 48 31.96 -9.55 3.72
N SER A 49 31.35 -10.32 2.82
CA SER A 49 30.21 -9.86 2.05
C SER A 49 29.09 -9.62 3.05
N ARG A 50 29.02 -8.41 3.59
CA ARG A 50 27.84 -7.94 4.33
C ARG A 50 26.64 -8.29 3.48
N SER A 51 25.72 -9.04 4.04
CA SER A 51 24.48 -9.41 3.38
C SER A 51 23.74 -8.11 3.07
N SER A 52 23.78 -7.67 1.81
CA SER A 52 23.20 -6.41 1.35
C SER A 52 21.77 -6.67 0.87
N LEU A 53 20.90 -5.69 1.11
CA LEU A 53 19.56 -5.69 0.54
C LEU A 53 19.61 -5.48 -0.97
N CYS A 54 20.59 -4.71 -1.49
CA CYS A 54 20.75 -4.48 -2.92
C CYS A 54 20.91 -5.82 -3.66
N ASP A 55 20.14 -5.99 -4.73
CA ASP A 55 20.06 -7.22 -5.55
C ASP A 55 19.50 -8.46 -4.83
N SER A 56 19.01 -8.31 -3.60
CA SER A 56 18.26 -9.37 -2.91
C SER A 56 16.79 -9.42 -3.36
N THR A 57 16.13 -10.54 -3.09
CA THR A 57 14.68 -10.74 -3.28
C THR A 57 13.95 -10.89 -1.95
N VAL A 58 14.55 -10.42 -0.85
CA VAL A 58 13.93 -10.47 0.47
C VAL A 58 12.66 -9.62 0.46
N TRP A 59 11.61 -10.15 1.09
CA TRP A 59 10.35 -9.43 1.23
C TRP A 59 10.49 -8.35 2.30
N LEU A 60 10.01 -7.16 1.96
CA LEU A 60 9.98 -6.01 2.85
C LEU A 60 8.58 -5.85 3.45
N GLY A 61 8.52 -5.33 4.67
CA GLY A 61 7.30 -5.06 5.42
C GLY A 61 6.91 -3.58 5.45
N ALA A 62 5.87 -3.28 6.23
CA ALA A 62 5.38 -1.90 6.37
C ALA A 62 6.39 -0.98 7.07
N THR A 63 7.16 -1.49 8.05
CA THR A 63 8.17 -0.70 8.77
C THR A 63 9.32 -0.29 7.86
N ASP A 64 9.74 -1.17 6.94
CA ASP A 64 10.76 -0.86 5.92
C ASP A 64 10.31 0.28 4.99
N VAL A 65 9.04 0.26 4.57
CA VAL A 65 8.46 1.32 3.74
C VAL A 65 8.35 2.62 4.53
N ALA A 66 7.94 2.57 5.80
CA ALA A 66 7.89 3.74 6.67
C ALA A 66 9.28 4.33 6.92
N ALA A 67 10.31 3.50 7.13
CA ALA A 67 11.70 3.93 7.27
C ALA A 67 12.20 4.64 6.01
N LEU A 68 11.89 4.08 4.83
CA LEU A 68 12.23 4.71 3.55
C LEU A 68 11.53 6.06 3.37
N LEU A 69 10.21 6.13 3.62
CA LEU A 69 9.45 7.37 3.51
C LEU A 69 9.96 8.43 4.49
N GLY A 70 10.22 8.02 5.74
CA GLY A 70 10.76 8.88 6.78
C GLY A 70 12.13 9.46 6.40
N TYR A 71 13.03 8.64 5.88
CA TYR A 71 14.33 9.08 5.38
C TYR A 71 14.22 10.05 4.19
N LEU A 72 13.17 9.92 3.37
CA LEU A 72 12.88 10.83 2.26
C LEU A 72 12.15 12.11 2.69
N GLY A 73 11.93 12.33 3.98
CA GLY A 73 11.26 13.51 4.52
C GLY A 73 9.74 13.47 4.41
N VAL A 74 9.16 12.29 4.23
CA VAL A 74 7.70 12.08 4.17
C VAL A 74 7.21 11.65 5.55
N LYS A 75 6.22 12.37 6.07
CA LYS A 75 5.55 12.02 7.32
C LYS A 75 4.47 10.98 7.04
N CYS A 76 4.53 9.85 7.73
CA CYS A 76 3.53 8.80 7.64
C CYS A 76 3.31 8.12 8.99
N CYS A 77 2.14 7.56 9.18
CA CYS A 77 1.84 6.70 10.33
C CYS A 77 1.59 5.25 9.88
N ILE A 78 2.02 4.31 10.73
CA ILE A 78 1.70 2.89 10.59
C ILE A 78 0.47 2.60 11.44
N VAL A 79 -0.56 2.03 10.81
CA VAL A 79 -1.80 1.65 11.50
C VAL A 79 -1.93 0.14 11.56
N ASP A 80 -1.79 -0.42 12.75
CA ASP A 80 -1.93 -1.86 13.02
C ASP A 80 -3.40 -2.25 13.15
N CYS A 81 -3.82 -3.18 12.30
CA CYS A 81 -5.15 -3.78 12.28
C CYS A 81 -5.04 -5.27 12.63
N PRO A 82 -4.93 -5.63 13.92
CA PRO A 82 -4.79 -7.01 14.35
C PRO A 82 -6.07 -7.80 14.10
N GLU A 83 -5.98 -9.13 14.23
CA GLU A 83 -7.14 -10.01 14.13
C GLU A 83 -8.21 -9.55 15.10
N SER A 84 -9.39 -9.28 14.57
CA SER A 84 -10.54 -8.97 15.38
C SER A 84 -11.38 -10.23 15.54
N HIS A 85 -11.72 -10.62 16.77
CA HIS A 85 -12.70 -11.69 17.07
C HIS A 85 -14.15 -11.26 16.69
N GLN A 86 -14.32 -10.63 15.53
CA GLN A 86 -15.58 -10.04 15.11
C GLN A 86 -16.54 -11.09 14.57
N THR A 87 -17.80 -10.97 14.99
CA THR A 87 -18.96 -11.67 14.46
C THR A 87 -19.22 -11.23 13.02
N GLY A 88 -18.61 -11.92 12.07
CA GLY A 88 -18.70 -11.61 10.63
C GLY A 88 -17.55 -12.17 9.80
N GLY A 89 -16.42 -12.47 10.44
CA GLY A 89 -15.30 -13.17 9.80
C GLY A 89 -14.53 -12.36 8.76
N TYR A 90 -14.63 -11.03 8.78
CA TYR A 90 -13.81 -10.09 8.01
C TYR A 90 -13.55 -8.80 8.81
N HIS A 91 -12.51 -8.05 8.43
CA HIS A 91 -12.02 -6.89 9.19
C HIS A 91 -12.87 -5.63 9.00
N ARG A 92 -13.97 -5.49 9.75
CA ARG A 92 -14.84 -4.29 9.63
C ARG A 92 -14.16 -3.00 10.12
N ASN A 93 -13.30 -3.10 11.13
CA ASN A 93 -12.62 -1.92 11.71
C ASN A 93 -11.63 -1.32 10.71
N LEU A 94 -10.87 -2.17 10.01
CA LEU A 94 -10.01 -1.77 8.90
C LEU A 94 -10.80 -0.98 7.85
N LEU A 95 -11.93 -1.55 7.40
CA LEU A 95 -12.79 -0.93 6.39
C LEU A 95 -13.38 0.40 6.85
N LYS A 96 -13.87 0.47 8.10
CA LYS A 96 -14.39 1.71 8.69
C LYS A 96 -13.32 2.78 8.86
N HIS A 97 -12.11 2.39 9.25
CA HIS A 97 -10.99 3.31 9.37
C HIS A 97 -10.57 3.88 8.02
N LEU A 98 -10.46 3.04 6.98
CA LEU A 98 -10.21 3.50 5.62
C LEU A 98 -11.32 4.42 5.12
N LEU A 99 -12.59 4.08 5.37
CA LEU A 99 -13.71 4.94 5.01
C LEU A 99 -13.59 6.32 5.68
N GLN A 100 -13.26 6.35 6.97
CA GLN A 100 -13.06 7.61 7.70
C GLN A 100 -11.88 8.41 7.13
N TYR A 101 -10.76 7.75 6.83
CA TYR A 101 -9.58 8.37 6.22
C TYR A 101 -9.92 9.07 4.90
N PHE A 102 -10.64 8.38 4.01
CA PHE A 102 -11.04 8.95 2.72
C PHE A 102 -12.09 10.06 2.85
N LYS A 103 -13.01 9.98 3.82
CA LYS A 103 -13.99 11.04 4.09
C LYS A 103 -13.41 12.31 4.68
N LEU A 104 -12.51 12.19 5.66
CA LEU A 104 -11.91 13.36 6.33
C LEU A 104 -11.20 14.30 5.36
N THR A 105 -10.65 13.73 4.30
CA THR A 105 -9.87 14.48 3.32
C THR A 105 -10.73 15.21 2.29
N GLU A 106 -12.01 14.84 2.14
CA GLU A 106 -12.99 15.60 1.34
C GLU A 106 -13.40 16.93 2.02
N ILE A 107 -13.15 17.07 3.31
CA ILE A 107 -13.69 18.18 4.14
C ILE A 107 -12.76 19.40 4.18
N THR A 108 -11.54 19.36 3.62
CA THR A 108 -10.61 20.51 3.62
C THR A 108 -11.21 21.72 2.87
N PRO A 109 -11.63 22.79 3.56
CA PRO A 109 -12.37 23.88 2.94
C PRO A 109 -11.39 24.90 2.35
N GLY A 110 -11.26 24.94 1.02
CA GLY A 110 -10.39 25.95 0.40
C GLY A 110 -10.37 26.07 -1.13
N SER A 111 -10.98 25.18 -1.91
CA SER A 111 -10.89 25.26 -3.39
C SER A 111 -12.26 25.19 -4.07
N SER A 112 -12.51 26.19 -4.90
CA SER A 112 -13.71 26.40 -5.72
C SER A 112 -14.07 25.22 -6.63
N ASN A 113 -15.36 24.86 -6.66
CA ASN A 113 -16.14 24.23 -7.74
C ASN A 113 -15.62 22.99 -8.51
N THR A 114 -14.57 22.32 -8.05
CA THR A 114 -14.27 20.93 -8.42
C THR A 114 -13.83 20.19 -7.17
N PRO A 115 -14.44 19.06 -6.78
CA PRO A 115 -13.97 18.25 -5.66
C PRO A 115 -12.65 17.60 -6.09
N ALA A 116 -11.53 18.30 -5.87
CA ALA A 116 -10.22 17.70 -5.98
C ALA A 116 -10.03 16.83 -4.75
N VAL A 117 -10.31 15.53 -4.87
CA VAL A 117 -9.94 14.54 -3.86
C VAL A 117 -8.42 14.66 -3.64
N GLN A 118 -8.01 15.29 -2.55
CA GLN A 118 -6.62 15.45 -2.13
C GLN A 118 -6.13 14.26 -1.28
N THR A 119 -6.90 13.18 -1.22
CA THR A 119 -6.54 12.02 -0.41
C THR A 119 -5.45 11.19 -1.08
N LEU A 120 -4.34 11.00 -0.37
CA LEU A 120 -3.26 10.15 -0.83
C LEU A 120 -3.67 8.67 -0.75
N PRO A 121 -3.17 7.81 -1.65
CA PRO A 121 -3.37 6.38 -1.55
C PRO A 121 -2.77 5.82 -0.26
N VAL A 122 -3.37 4.76 0.28
CA VAL A 122 -2.91 4.08 1.50
C VAL A 122 -2.18 2.80 1.13
N TYR A 123 -0.95 2.59 1.61
CA TYR A 123 -0.29 1.30 1.48
C TYR A 123 -0.94 0.31 2.44
N LEU A 124 -1.26 -0.90 1.98
CA LEU A 124 -1.89 -1.95 2.78
C LEU A 124 -1.04 -3.22 2.68
N GLN A 125 -0.60 -3.70 3.83
CA GLN A 125 0.18 -4.92 4.00
C GLN A 125 -0.65 -5.99 4.72
N TYR A 126 -0.50 -7.23 4.31
CA TYR A 126 -0.80 -8.40 5.12
C TYR A 126 0.27 -9.47 4.90
N GLU A 127 0.16 -10.62 5.57
CA GLU A 127 1.12 -11.69 5.43
C GLU A 127 1.25 -12.14 3.96
N GLY A 128 2.45 -11.96 3.41
CA GLY A 128 2.82 -12.40 2.08
C GLY A 128 2.37 -11.53 0.91
N HIS A 129 1.74 -10.37 1.12
CA HIS A 129 1.41 -9.45 0.03
C HIS A 129 1.18 -8.00 0.46
N SER A 130 1.32 -7.09 -0.49
CA SER A 130 1.00 -5.68 -0.32
C SER A 130 0.23 -5.10 -1.49
N LEU A 131 -0.61 -4.11 -1.19
CA LEU A 131 -1.56 -3.48 -2.09
C LEU A 131 -1.58 -1.97 -1.82
N VAL A 132 -2.13 -1.20 -2.75
CA VAL A 132 -2.38 0.23 -2.54
C VAL A 132 -3.88 0.50 -2.62
N VAL A 133 -4.47 1.01 -1.54
CA VAL A 133 -5.87 1.42 -1.48
C VAL A 133 -6.02 2.82 -2.07
N VAL A 134 -6.92 2.95 -3.04
CA VAL A 134 -7.20 4.22 -3.74
C VAL A 134 -8.63 4.73 -3.52
N GLY A 135 -9.48 3.95 -2.84
CA GLY A 135 -10.83 4.37 -2.51
C GLY A 135 -11.65 3.30 -1.81
N VAL A 136 -12.82 3.69 -1.33
CA VAL A 136 -13.77 2.83 -0.63
C VAL A 136 -15.13 2.95 -1.32
N GLU A 137 -15.74 1.81 -1.63
CA GLU A 137 -17.12 1.74 -2.11
C GLU A 137 -18.05 1.57 -0.90
N VAL A 138 -19.10 2.38 -0.85
CA VAL A 138 -20.11 2.35 0.20
C VAL A 138 -21.49 2.00 -0.35
N ASP A 139 -22.34 1.40 0.49
CA ASP A 139 -23.75 1.20 0.17
C ASP A 139 -24.61 2.44 0.45
N SER A 140 -25.93 2.32 0.30
CA SER A 140 -26.88 3.41 0.56
C SER A 140 -26.99 3.82 2.03
N SER A 141 -26.46 3.01 2.95
CA SER A 141 -26.37 3.30 4.37
C SER A 141 -24.98 3.80 4.78
N ASP A 142 -24.12 4.12 3.79
CA ASP A 142 -22.78 4.65 3.99
C ASP A 142 -21.83 3.64 4.70
N GLU A 143 -22.14 2.35 4.62
CA GLU A 143 -21.29 1.27 5.13
C GLU A 143 -20.31 0.79 4.03
N PRO A 144 -19.04 0.50 4.37
CA PRO A 144 -18.05 0.09 3.40
C PRO A 144 -18.32 -1.34 2.91
N ILE A 145 -18.50 -1.51 1.60
CA ILE A 145 -18.81 -2.79 0.96
C ILE A 145 -17.68 -3.36 0.10
N ALA A 146 -16.76 -2.51 -0.39
CA ALA A 146 -15.56 -2.93 -1.11
C ALA A 146 -14.44 -1.89 -1.03
N LEU A 147 -13.21 -2.31 -1.27
CA LEU A 147 -12.07 -1.40 -1.49
C LEU A 147 -11.69 -1.38 -2.98
N MET A 148 -11.26 -0.20 -3.42
CA MET A 148 -10.55 -0.02 -4.68
C MET A 148 -9.04 -0.12 -4.40
N LEU A 149 -8.38 -1.06 -5.05
CA LEU A 149 -7.00 -1.49 -4.80
C LEU A 149 -6.20 -1.51 -6.10
N LEU A 150 -4.93 -1.15 -6.01
CA LEU A 150 -3.93 -1.44 -7.02
C LEU A 150 -3.05 -2.58 -6.50
N ASP A 151 -3.04 -3.69 -7.24
CA ASP A 151 -2.23 -4.87 -6.95
C ASP A 151 -1.02 -4.91 -7.90
N PRO A 152 0.23 -4.92 -7.40
CA PRO A 152 1.42 -5.06 -8.26
C PRO A 152 1.45 -6.37 -9.06
N SER A 153 0.67 -7.37 -8.66
CA SER A 153 0.51 -8.65 -9.37
C SER A 153 -0.53 -8.58 -10.48
N ALA A 154 -1.28 -7.48 -10.61
CA ALA A 154 -2.27 -7.32 -11.66
C ALA A 154 -1.57 -7.31 -13.04
N SER A 155 -2.05 -8.15 -13.95
CA SER A 155 -1.48 -8.19 -15.30
C SER A 155 -1.69 -6.85 -16.03
N PRO A 156 -0.75 -6.43 -16.90
CA PRO A 156 -0.95 -5.26 -17.73
C PRO A 156 -2.20 -5.32 -18.63
N ALA A 157 -2.69 -6.53 -18.95
CA ALA A 157 -3.93 -6.70 -19.69
C ALA A 157 -5.16 -6.31 -18.85
N ALA A 158 -5.21 -6.73 -17.58
CA ALA A 158 -6.28 -6.36 -16.66
C ALA A 158 -6.33 -4.84 -16.44
N MET A 159 -5.17 -4.18 -16.29
CA MET A 159 -5.11 -2.73 -16.12
C MET A 159 -5.46 -1.94 -17.39
N ARG A 160 -5.21 -2.51 -18.57
CA ARG A 160 -5.55 -1.85 -19.85
C ARG A 160 -7.06 -1.67 -20.04
N CYS A 161 -7.88 -2.57 -19.50
CA CYS A 161 -9.34 -2.44 -19.56
C CYS A 161 -9.83 -1.11 -18.96
N LEU A 162 -9.22 -0.64 -17.87
CA LEU A 162 -9.53 0.67 -17.26
C LEU A 162 -9.19 1.83 -18.19
N THR A 163 -8.00 1.78 -18.78
CA THR A 163 -7.54 2.86 -19.69
C THR A 163 -8.37 2.92 -20.97
N GLN A 164 -8.83 1.79 -21.49
CA GLN A 164 -9.65 1.74 -22.70
C GLN A 164 -11.00 2.42 -22.46
N VAL A 165 -11.68 2.11 -21.36
CA VAL A 165 -12.97 2.73 -21.02
C VAL A 165 -12.82 4.24 -20.82
N LEU A 166 -11.77 4.70 -20.14
CA LEU A 166 -11.51 6.14 -19.97
C LEU A 166 -11.26 6.87 -21.30
N VAL A 167 -10.61 6.22 -22.27
CA VAL A 167 -10.38 6.77 -23.61
C VAL A 167 -11.69 6.83 -24.39
N ASP A 168 -12.50 5.78 -24.35
CA ASP A 168 -13.79 5.72 -25.05
C ASP A 168 -14.77 6.78 -24.51
N GLU A 169 -14.82 6.98 -23.19
CA GLU A 169 -15.61 8.03 -22.52
C GLU A 169 -15.18 9.45 -22.95
N ARG A 170 -13.86 9.73 -23.01
CA ARG A 170 -13.36 11.04 -23.48
C ARG A 170 -13.74 11.35 -24.93
N ILE A 171 -13.93 10.34 -25.76
CA ILE A 171 -14.33 10.49 -27.16
C ILE A 171 -15.86 10.67 -27.28
N ARG A 172 -16.66 10.31 -26.26
CA ARG A 172 -18.14 10.40 -26.26
C ARG A 172 -18.68 11.13 -25.01
N PRO A 173 -18.37 12.41 -24.80
CA PRO A 173 -18.74 13.14 -23.58
C PRO A 173 -20.24 13.40 -23.37
N ASP A 174 -21.11 13.07 -24.35
CA ASP A 174 -22.51 13.51 -24.39
C ASP A 174 -23.54 12.38 -24.17
N GLN A 175 -23.10 11.20 -23.72
CA GLN A 175 -24.02 10.14 -23.27
C GLN A 175 -23.76 9.84 -21.80
N SER A 176 -24.62 10.37 -20.93
CA SER A 176 -24.77 9.90 -19.56
C SER A 176 -24.83 8.38 -19.58
N ILE A 177 -23.99 7.72 -18.79
CA ILE A 177 -23.85 6.26 -18.68
C ILE A 177 -25.22 5.66 -18.38
N SER A 178 -25.98 5.32 -19.42
CA SER A 178 -27.14 4.47 -19.31
C SER A 178 -26.61 3.06 -19.20
N ILE A 179 -26.63 2.53 -17.97
CA ILE A 179 -26.69 1.10 -17.73
C ILE A 179 -27.69 0.55 -18.75
N LEU A 180 -27.29 -0.41 -19.59
CA LEU A 180 -28.03 -1.08 -20.68
C LEU A 180 -27.66 -0.61 -22.10
N SER A 181 -26.85 -1.42 -22.80
CA SER A 181 -27.08 -1.77 -24.21
C SER A 181 -26.13 -2.91 -24.65
N GLU A 182 -26.71 -4.09 -24.87
CA GLU A 182 -26.06 -5.22 -25.52
C GLU A 182 -25.91 -4.95 -27.02
N SER A 183 -24.71 -4.54 -27.47
CA SER A 183 -24.21 -4.95 -28.80
C SER A 183 -22.71 -4.67 -28.95
N ALA A 184 -21.98 -5.73 -29.31
CA ALA A 184 -20.56 -5.84 -29.66
C ALA A 184 -19.54 -5.31 -28.62
N SER A 185 -19.05 -6.24 -27.79
CA SER A 185 -17.98 -6.08 -26.78
C SER A 185 -18.18 -4.96 -25.75
N SER A 186 -19.35 -4.93 -25.11
CA SER A 186 -19.60 -4.09 -23.93
C SER A 186 -18.78 -4.61 -22.75
N THR A 187 -17.60 -4.05 -22.50
CA THR A 187 -16.83 -4.30 -21.27
C THR A 187 -17.64 -3.78 -20.09
N THR A 188 -18.19 -4.67 -19.27
CA THR A 188 -18.98 -4.26 -18.10
C THR A 188 -18.08 -3.64 -17.03
N TRP A 189 -18.53 -2.63 -16.28
CA TRP A 189 -17.77 -2.06 -15.16
C TRP A 189 -17.31 -3.11 -14.13
N SER A 190 -18.03 -4.23 -13.99
CA SER A 190 -17.59 -5.38 -13.19
C SER A 190 -16.34 -6.09 -13.75
N GLN A 191 -16.16 -6.12 -15.07
CA GLN A 191 -14.94 -6.59 -15.72
C GLN A 191 -13.82 -5.55 -15.66
N VAL A 192 -14.16 -4.27 -15.83
CA VAL A 192 -13.20 -3.15 -15.77
C VAL A 192 -12.61 -3.01 -14.37
N MET A 193 -13.47 -2.94 -13.36
CA MET A 193 -13.09 -2.79 -11.96
C MET A 193 -12.77 -4.13 -11.31
N GLY A 194 -13.09 -5.26 -11.91
CA GLY A 194 -12.93 -6.58 -11.29
C GLY A 194 -11.50 -6.88 -10.82
N ALA A 195 -10.49 -6.29 -11.48
CA ALA A 195 -9.09 -6.40 -11.08
C ALA A 195 -8.68 -5.43 -9.97
N MET A 196 -9.42 -4.33 -9.77
CA MET A 196 -9.15 -3.32 -8.74
C MET A 196 -10.11 -3.39 -7.55
N ARG A 197 -11.25 -4.08 -7.67
CA ARG A 197 -12.31 -4.12 -6.67
C ARG A 197 -12.19 -5.37 -5.82
N MET A 198 -12.09 -5.19 -4.51
CA MET A 198 -12.10 -6.28 -3.54
C MET A 198 -13.24 -6.10 -2.54
N ASP A 199 -14.17 -7.06 -2.50
CA ASP A 199 -15.28 -7.05 -1.56
C ASP A 199 -14.80 -7.06 -0.10
N ALA A 200 -15.53 -6.36 0.76
CA ALA A 200 -15.31 -6.31 2.22
C ALA A 200 -15.16 -7.71 2.85
N SER A 201 -15.91 -8.68 2.34
CA SER A 201 -15.90 -10.07 2.81
C SER A 201 -14.59 -10.82 2.53
N LYS A 202 -13.68 -10.28 1.68
CA LYS A 202 -12.39 -10.90 1.37
C LYS A 202 -11.28 -10.49 2.34
N PHE A 203 -11.49 -9.48 3.18
CA PHE A 203 -10.50 -9.02 4.16
C PHE A 203 -10.49 -9.92 5.40
N LYS A 204 -9.88 -11.10 5.28
CA LYS A 204 -9.89 -12.18 6.29
C LYS A 204 -8.50 -12.57 6.81
N ASN A 205 -7.43 -11.93 6.35
CA ASN A 205 -6.09 -12.24 6.84
C ASN A 205 -6.01 -11.99 8.35
N ARG A 206 -5.09 -12.68 9.02
CA ARG A 206 -4.93 -12.57 10.47
C ARG A 206 -4.72 -11.12 10.91
N SER A 207 -3.90 -10.38 10.19
CA SER A 207 -3.62 -8.97 10.48
C SER A 207 -3.36 -8.19 9.21
N TYR A 208 -3.65 -6.89 9.29
CA TYR A 208 -3.28 -5.92 8.27
C TYR A 208 -2.46 -4.79 8.92
N GLN A 209 -1.58 -4.17 8.15
CA GLN A 209 -0.94 -2.91 8.50
C GLN A 209 -1.20 -1.91 7.38
N LEU A 210 -1.48 -0.67 7.74
CA LEU A 210 -1.61 0.42 6.78
C LEU A 210 -0.46 1.40 6.94
N ILE A 211 -0.05 2.04 5.85
CA ILE A 211 0.78 3.25 5.91
C ILE A 211 -0.02 4.38 5.28
N GLN A 212 -0.30 5.38 6.09
CA GLN A 212 -0.99 6.60 5.69
C GLN A 212 0.02 7.73 5.64
N VAL A 213 0.06 8.46 4.53
CA VAL A 213 0.92 9.63 4.39
C VAL A 213 0.17 10.84 4.90
N ASP A 214 0.79 11.53 5.86
CA ASP A 214 0.20 12.65 6.61
C ASP A 214 0.82 14.01 6.23
N GLY A 215 1.85 14.01 5.38
CA GLY A 215 2.47 15.23 4.86
C GLY A 215 3.98 15.10 4.70
N LEU A 216 4.66 16.24 4.84
CA LEU A 216 6.12 16.32 4.86
C LEU A 216 6.59 16.53 6.30
N GLN A 217 7.81 16.09 6.59
CA GLN A 217 8.48 16.40 7.85
C GLN A 217 8.98 17.85 7.81
N GLU A 218 8.64 18.62 8.83
CA GLU A 218 9.01 20.05 8.90
C GLU A 218 9.95 20.35 10.07
N THR A 219 9.97 19.48 11.08
CA THR A 219 10.72 19.66 12.32
C THR A 219 11.72 18.51 12.56
N GLU A 220 12.71 18.76 13.42
CA GLU A 220 13.63 17.72 13.88
C GLU A 220 12.92 16.64 14.71
N GLU A 221 11.83 17.01 15.40
CA GLU A 221 10.95 16.07 16.11
C GLU A 221 10.26 15.10 15.13
N ASP A 222 9.74 15.60 14.00
CA ASP A 222 9.15 14.73 12.97
C ASP A 222 10.16 13.70 12.43
N ILE A 223 11.42 14.11 12.26
CA ILE A 223 12.50 13.21 11.82
C ILE A 223 12.77 12.16 12.89
N GLN A 224 12.89 12.58 14.15
CA GLN A 224 13.17 11.70 15.29
C GLN A 224 12.06 10.66 15.49
N ASP A 225 10.80 11.07 15.37
CA ASP A 225 9.63 10.19 15.45
C ASP A 225 9.61 9.18 14.29
N ALA A 226 10.00 9.61 13.09
CA ALA A 226 10.05 8.73 11.92
C ALA A 226 11.19 7.69 11.98
N MET A 227 12.23 7.90 12.80
CA MET A 227 13.32 6.92 12.95
C MET A 227 12.85 5.65 13.67
N ILE A 228 11.88 5.77 14.58
CA ILE A 228 11.31 4.65 15.33
C ILE A 228 9.79 4.83 15.31
N PRO A 229 9.13 4.51 14.19
CA PRO A 229 7.72 4.82 14.02
C PRO A 229 6.88 4.08 15.05
N GLU A 230 6.09 4.82 15.83
CA GLU A 230 5.11 4.24 16.74
C GLU A 230 3.88 3.77 15.95
N ASN A 231 3.44 2.54 16.22
CA ASN A 231 2.26 1.99 15.57
C ASN A 231 0.98 2.48 16.24
N ILE A 232 0.07 3.06 15.44
CA ILE A 232 -1.29 3.34 15.87
C ILE A 232 -2.07 2.04 15.78
N ARG A 233 -2.54 1.52 16.91
CA ARG A 233 -3.36 0.30 16.91
C ARG A 233 -4.84 0.66 16.78
N ILE A 234 -5.52 0.09 15.77
CA ILE A 234 -6.98 0.15 15.72
C ILE A 234 -7.52 -0.82 16.77
N ILE A 235 -7.95 -0.27 17.91
CA ILE A 235 -8.59 -1.02 18.98
C ILE A 235 -10.10 -0.73 18.91
N LEU A 236 -10.89 -1.78 18.71
CA LEU A 236 -12.31 -1.84 19.03
C LEU A 236 -12.61 -3.22 19.62
#